data_AF-A0A6P6X2B2-F1
#
_entry.id   AF-A0A6P6X2B2-F1
#
_cell.length_a   1.000
_cell.length_b   1.000
_cell.length_c   1.000
_cell.angle_alpha   90.00
_cell.angle_beta   90.00
_cell.angle_gamma   90.00
#
_symmetry.space_group_name_H-M   'P 1'
#
loop_
_entity.id
_entity.type
_entity.pdbx_description
1 polymer ?
#
loop_
_entity_poly.entity_id
_entity_poly.type
_entity_poly.pdbx_seq_one_letter_code
_entity_poly.pdbx_strand_id
1 'polypeptide(L)'
;MMYHSSGMDYSREPGMPTRFVWPYGGRSVYICGSFTGWEQHPMTPVEGCPTVFQTVCNLPPGFHQYKFVVDGEWRHDEHQPHVSSNYGTVNTVLLARESDYLPPMLNPQFPAGSNMDVDNEAFQRLVKVSDIGLSEADLEISRHRISVFLSTHTAYELLPRSGKVIALDVDLPVKQAFHILHEQGIPMAPLWDFCKGQFVGVLSALDFILIMKELRNHGSNLTEEELDLHSISAWKEAKSFMNRQINDGGRTGPRQLVHAGPDDNLKDVALKILQNGVATVPIIHSSTEEGSYPQLLHLASLSDILQSICRYFRHSLGLLPVLQLPVCAIGLGTWVPKIGESNRQPFAMLRPSTSLSAALNLLVQAQVSSIPIVDDNDSLLDVYSRSDITALAKDKSYTNINLEETTVHRALQLGEEPYSPHGISQQRCHMCLPTDPLHKIMERLSKPGVRRLVIVEAGSKRVEGIVTLSDIFRFLLG
;
A
#
# COMPACT_ATOMS: atom_id res chain seq x y z
N MET A 1 16.94 18.84 -35.97
CA MET A 1 17.78 18.95 -34.76
C MET A 1 17.31 17.90 -33.78
N MET A 2 17.97 16.73 -33.77
CA MET A 2 17.67 15.66 -32.83
C MET A 2 18.48 15.90 -31.56
N TYR A 3 17.80 15.97 -30.42
CA TYR A 3 18.45 16.06 -29.11
C TYR A 3 19.15 14.74 -28.81
N HIS A 4 20.48 14.81 -28.64
CA HIS A 4 21.29 13.77 -28.01
C HIS A 4 20.82 13.59 -26.56
N SER A 5 20.15 12.49 -26.26
CA SER A 5 20.07 11.98 -24.91
C SER A 5 21.45 11.41 -24.55
N SER A 6 22.01 11.91 -23.46
CA SER A 6 23.31 11.52 -22.90
C SER A 6 23.46 9.99 -22.87
N GLY A 7 24.42 9.48 -23.63
CA GLY A 7 24.81 8.08 -23.56
C GLY A 7 25.26 7.73 -22.14
N MET A 8 24.63 6.72 -21.54
CA MET A 8 25.26 5.99 -20.44
C MET A 8 26.47 5.26 -21.05
N ASP A 9 27.67 5.59 -20.59
CA ASP A 9 28.89 4.87 -20.95
C ASP A 9 28.82 3.43 -20.42
N TYR A 10 28.37 2.49 -21.26
CA TYR A 10 28.34 1.05 -20.98
C TYR A 10 29.70 0.38 -21.25
N SER A 11 30.80 1.01 -20.85
CA SER A 11 32.15 0.56 -21.19
C SER A 11 32.91 0.01 -19.98
N ARG A 12 32.39 -1.05 -19.29
CA ARG A 12 33.23 -1.88 -18.40
C ARG A 12 32.69 -3.22 -17.83
N GLU A 13 31.49 -3.71 -18.19
CA GLU A 13 31.06 -5.06 -17.78
C GLU A 13 31.14 -6.07 -18.95
N PRO A 14 31.60 -7.32 -18.74
CA PRO A 14 31.59 -8.34 -19.79
C PRO A 14 30.14 -8.73 -20.12
N GLY A 15 29.67 -8.32 -21.31
CA GLY A 15 28.31 -8.65 -21.78
C GLY A 15 28.13 -10.15 -22.02
N MET A 16 26.92 -10.66 -21.76
CA MET A 16 26.52 -12.04 -22.02
C MET A 16 26.19 -12.23 -23.50
N PRO A 17 26.78 -13.24 -24.18
CA PRO A 17 26.48 -13.50 -25.58
C PRO A 17 25.04 -13.98 -25.74
N THR A 18 24.20 -13.15 -26.35
CA THR A 18 22.77 -13.39 -26.54
C THR A 18 22.48 -13.58 -28.02
N ARG A 19 21.89 -14.73 -28.38
CA ARG A 19 21.55 -15.07 -29.77
C ARG A 19 20.16 -14.55 -30.13
N PHE A 20 20.08 -13.77 -31.20
CA PHE A 20 18.84 -13.32 -31.81
C PHE A 20 18.60 -14.04 -33.12
N VAL A 21 17.36 -14.47 -33.38
CA VAL A 21 16.97 -15.24 -34.56
C VAL A 21 15.73 -14.63 -35.20
N TRP A 22 15.73 -14.54 -36.53
CA TRP A 22 14.61 -14.13 -37.36
C TRP A 22 14.26 -15.26 -38.34
N PRO A 23 13.16 -16.01 -38.11
CA PRO A 23 12.84 -17.20 -38.91
C PRO A 23 11.97 -16.94 -40.16
N TYR A 24 11.57 -15.68 -40.44
CA TYR A 24 10.51 -15.38 -41.42
C TYR A 24 11.02 -14.99 -42.82
N GLY A 25 12.30 -15.21 -43.13
CA GLY A 25 12.89 -14.85 -44.43
C GLY A 25 13.11 -13.34 -44.64
N GLY A 26 13.75 -13.00 -45.74
CA GLY A 26 14.13 -11.64 -46.14
C GLY A 26 15.37 -11.65 -47.04
N ARG A 27 15.64 -10.58 -47.79
CA ARG A 27 16.90 -10.43 -48.57
C ARG A 27 18.01 -9.80 -47.74
N SER A 28 17.65 -8.89 -46.84
CA SER A 28 18.54 -8.20 -45.92
C SER A 28 17.86 -8.05 -44.56
N VAL A 29 18.48 -8.58 -43.51
CA VAL A 29 17.93 -8.57 -42.15
C VAL A 29 18.94 -7.94 -41.20
N TYR A 30 18.49 -6.95 -40.44
CA TYR A 30 19.26 -6.27 -39.41
C TYR A 30 18.52 -6.31 -38.08
N ILE A 31 19.25 -6.23 -36.98
CA ILE A 31 18.72 -6.01 -35.64
C ILE A 31 19.16 -4.64 -35.12
N CYS A 32 18.23 -3.93 -34.48
CA CYS A 32 18.49 -2.67 -33.79
C CYS A 32 18.00 -2.81 -32.35
N GLY A 33 18.75 -2.33 -31.37
CA GLY A 33 18.24 -2.31 -30.00
C GLY A 33 19.02 -1.39 -29.08
N SER A 34 18.58 -1.34 -27.83
CA SER A 34 19.25 -0.58 -26.75
C SER A 34 20.76 -0.88 -26.63
N PHE A 35 21.19 -2.11 -26.94
CA PHE A 35 22.59 -2.54 -26.90
C PHE A 35 23.40 -2.19 -28.15
N THR A 36 22.76 -1.78 -29.25
CA THR A 36 23.42 -1.23 -30.46
C THR A 36 23.25 0.28 -30.58
N GLY A 37 22.72 0.96 -29.55
CA GLY A 37 22.36 2.38 -29.66
C GLY A 37 21.27 2.65 -30.71
N TRP A 38 20.45 1.64 -31.05
CA TRP A 38 19.49 1.64 -32.15
C TRP A 38 20.10 1.75 -33.57
N GLU A 39 21.40 1.50 -33.73
CA GLU A 39 22.02 1.34 -35.05
C GLU A 39 21.74 -0.05 -35.63
N GLN A 40 21.69 -0.12 -36.97
CA GLN A 40 21.40 -1.35 -37.72
C GLN A 40 22.60 -2.30 -37.69
N HIS A 41 22.45 -3.43 -37.01
CA HIS A 41 23.46 -4.48 -36.95
C HIS A 41 23.06 -5.65 -37.86
N PRO A 42 23.90 -6.07 -38.83
CA PRO A 42 23.52 -7.09 -39.81
C PRO A 42 23.36 -8.48 -39.18
N MET A 43 22.41 -9.26 -39.70
CA MET A 43 22.22 -10.67 -39.34
C MET A 43 22.66 -11.59 -40.49
N THR A 44 23.18 -12.76 -40.16
CA THR A 44 23.67 -13.75 -41.13
C THR A 44 22.68 -14.92 -41.29
N PRO A 45 22.47 -15.45 -42.50
CA PRO A 45 21.63 -16.63 -42.69
C PRO A 45 22.23 -17.86 -41.98
N VAL A 46 21.38 -18.70 -41.40
CA VAL A 46 21.77 -19.94 -40.73
C VAL A 46 22.20 -20.98 -41.77
N GLU A 47 23.32 -21.64 -41.51
CA GLU A 47 23.85 -22.69 -42.38
C GLU A 47 22.81 -23.82 -42.56
N GLY A 48 22.45 -24.12 -43.81
CA GLY A 48 21.41 -25.11 -44.14
C GLY A 48 19.97 -24.59 -44.15
N CYS A 49 19.70 -23.34 -43.73
CA CYS A 49 18.37 -22.73 -43.73
C CYS A 49 18.43 -21.25 -44.15
N PRO A 50 18.44 -20.94 -45.46
CA PRO A 50 18.62 -19.57 -45.97
C PRO A 50 17.46 -18.61 -45.64
N THR A 51 16.34 -19.13 -45.12
CA THR A 51 15.17 -18.36 -44.67
C THR A 51 15.28 -17.90 -43.21
N VAL A 52 16.26 -18.40 -42.45
CA VAL A 52 16.45 -18.06 -41.04
C VAL A 52 17.71 -17.23 -40.90
N PHE A 53 17.61 -16.07 -40.26
CA PHE A 53 18.75 -15.19 -39.99
C PHE A 53 19.07 -15.21 -38.50
N GLN A 54 20.34 -15.12 -38.14
CA GLN A 54 20.79 -15.04 -36.75
C GLN A 54 21.93 -14.04 -36.56
N THR A 55 22.05 -13.52 -35.34
CA THR A 55 23.26 -12.84 -34.88
C THR A 55 23.42 -13.03 -33.37
N VAL A 56 24.64 -12.84 -32.86
CA VAL A 56 24.93 -12.90 -31.43
C VAL A 56 25.46 -11.54 -31.00
N CYS A 57 24.80 -10.91 -30.04
CA CYS A 57 25.22 -9.63 -29.47
C CYS A 57 25.53 -9.82 -27.99
N ASN A 58 26.59 -9.16 -27.52
CA ASN A 58 26.93 -9.16 -26.09
C ASN A 58 26.10 -8.09 -25.39
N LEU A 59 25.22 -8.51 -24.49
CA LEU A 59 24.33 -7.62 -23.76
C LEU A 59 24.71 -7.63 -22.27
N PRO A 60 24.79 -6.47 -21.60
CA PRO A 60 24.92 -6.46 -20.15
C PRO A 60 23.69 -7.08 -19.47
N PRO A 61 23.80 -7.56 -18.22
CA PRO A 61 22.63 -8.00 -17.46
C PRO A 61 21.63 -6.86 -17.32
N GLY A 62 20.36 -7.15 -17.59
CA GLY A 62 19.32 -6.13 -17.62
C GLY A 62 18.31 -6.31 -18.74
N PHE A 63 17.45 -5.31 -18.87
CA PHE A 63 16.34 -5.30 -19.80
C PHE A 63 16.71 -4.57 -21.08
N HIS A 64 16.56 -5.23 -22.21
CA HIS A 64 16.90 -4.71 -23.52
C HIS A 64 15.71 -4.76 -24.46
N GLN A 65 15.43 -3.62 -25.10
CA GLN A 65 14.48 -3.52 -26.21
C GLN A 65 15.21 -3.63 -27.53
N TYR A 66 14.60 -4.30 -28.51
CA TYR A 66 15.15 -4.46 -29.84
C TYR A 66 14.05 -4.64 -30.90
N LYS A 67 14.41 -4.48 -32.17
CA LYS A 67 13.53 -4.61 -33.33
C LYS A 67 14.32 -5.08 -34.55
N PHE A 68 13.65 -5.75 -35.47
CA PHE A 68 14.26 -6.18 -36.73
C PHE A 68 13.97 -5.17 -37.84
N VAL A 69 14.91 -5.02 -38.77
CA VAL A 69 14.71 -4.32 -40.04
C VAL A 69 14.90 -5.35 -41.14
N VAL A 70 13.83 -5.67 -41.85
CA VAL A 70 13.80 -6.68 -42.91
C VAL A 70 13.46 -5.99 -44.22
N ASP A 71 14.40 -5.98 -45.16
CA ASP A 71 14.25 -5.34 -46.48
C ASP A 71 13.83 -3.86 -46.40
N GLY A 72 14.32 -3.15 -45.38
CA GLY A 72 14.03 -1.74 -45.13
C GLY A 72 12.80 -1.48 -44.25
N GLU A 73 12.02 -2.51 -43.93
CA GLU A 73 10.80 -2.41 -43.12
C GLU A 73 11.03 -2.82 -41.66
N TRP A 74 10.50 -2.03 -40.74
CA TRP A 74 10.60 -2.29 -39.30
C TRP A 74 9.64 -3.40 -38.86
N ARG A 75 10.19 -4.55 -38.47
CA ARG A 75 9.42 -5.73 -38.04
C ARG A 75 9.78 -6.13 -36.62
N HIS A 76 8.85 -6.81 -35.97
CA HIS A 76 9.08 -7.44 -34.67
C HIS A 76 8.62 -8.89 -34.79
N ASP A 77 9.18 -9.75 -33.96
CA ASP A 77 8.77 -11.15 -33.87
C ASP A 77 7.58 -11.25 -32.92
N GLU A 78 6.39 -11.53 -33.45
CA GLU A 78 5.14 -11.65 -32.65
C GLU A 78 5.20 -12.82 -31.66
N HIS A 79 6.05 -13.82 -31.93
CA HIS A 79 6.23 -15.00 -31.07
C HIS A 79 7.24 -14.79 -29.94
N GLN A 80 7.89 -13.63 -29.89
CA GLN A 80 8.81 -13.27 -28.80
C GLN A 80 8.19 -12.20 -27.88
N PRO A 81 8.67 -12.09 -26.63
CA PRO A 81 8.21 -11.05 -25.72
C PRO A 81 8.36 -9.68 -26.36
N HIS A 82 7.30 -8.87 -26.36
CA HIS A 82 7.28 -7.56 -27.00
C HIS A 82 6.47 -6.55 -26.19
N VAL A 83 6.75 -5.27 -26.41
CA VAL A 83 6.04 -4.13 -25.83
C VAL A 83 5.56 -3.23 -26.97
N SER A 84 4.31 -2.80 -26.91
CA SER A 84 3.75 -1.79 -27.80
C SER A 84 3.77 -0.42 -27.13
N SER A 85 4.24 0.59 -27.85
CA SER A 85 4.27 2.00 -27.43
C SER A 85 3.73 2.91 -28.54
N ASN A 86 3.65 4.22 -28.27
CA ASN A 86 3.18 5.23 -29.22
C ASN A 86 4.06 5.34 -30.48
N TYR A 87 5.25 4.71 -30.47
CA TYR A 87 6.22 4.68 -31.57
C TYR A 87 6.32 3.30 -32.25
N GLY A 88 5.38 2.38 -31.95
CA GLY A 88 5.31 1.04 -32.52
C GLY A 88 5.69 -0.08 -31.56
N THR A 89 5.60 -1.33 -32.04
CA THR A 89 5.93 -2.54 -31.27
C THR A 89 7.42 -2.88 -31.39
N VAL A 90 8.04 -3.22 -30.25
CA VAL A 90 9.45 -3.64 -30.12
C VAL A 90 9.52 -4.95 -29.33
N ASN A 91 10.44 -5.83 -29.69
CA ASN A 91 10.74 -7.03 -28.91
C ASN A 91 11.57 -6.68 -27.67
N THR A 92 11.52 -7.56 -26.67
CA THR A 92 12.18 -7.37 -25.38
C THR A 92 12.90 -8.64 -24.96
N VAL A 93 14.10 -8.49 -24.38
CA VAL A 93 14.87 -9.58 -23.78
C VAL A 93 15.40 -9.14 -22.41
N LEU A 94 15.37 -10.05 -21.44
CA LEU A 94 15.88 -9.83 -20.09
C LEU A 94 16.98 -10.86 -19.82
N LEU A 95 18.16 -10.37 -19.44
CA LEU A 95 19.29 -11.22 -19.05
C LEU A 95 19.48 -11.11 -17.54
N ALA A 96 19.11 -12.16 -16.82
CA ALA A 96 19.30 -12.28 -15.37
C ALA A 96 20.71 -12.81 -15.04
N ARG A 97 21.30 -12.39 -13.91
CA ARG A 97 22.56 -12.97 -13.40
C ARG A 97 22.26 -14.36 -12.81
N GLU A 98 23.16 -15.31 -13.06
CA GLU A 98 23.00 -16.75 -12.78
C GLU A 98 22.99 -17.16 -11.28
N SER A 99 22.82 -16.24 -10.31
CA SER A 99 22.85 -16.60 -8.87
C SER A 99 21.51 -16.91 -8.21
N ASP A 100 20.39 -16.98 -8.94
CA ASP A 100 19.05 -17.19 -8.36
C ASP A 100 18.45 -18.59 -8.59
N TYR A 101 19.24 -19.60 -8.97
CA TYR A 101 18.74 -20.97 -9.13
C TYR A 101 19.06 -21.87 -7.92
N LEU A 102 18.07 -22.11 -7.05
CA LEU A 102 18.00 -23.35 -6.26
C LEU A 102 17.03 -24.31 -6.97
N PRO A 103 17.40 -25.58 -7.22
CA PRO A 103 16.54 -26.51 -7.94
C PRO A 103 15.43 -27.09 -7.03
N PRO A 104 14.23 -27.39 -7.58
CA PRO A 104 13.13 -27.98 -6.83
C PRO A 104 13.38 -29.47 -6.55
N MET A 105 13.23 -29.86 -5.29
CA MET A 105 13.28 -31.26 -4.85
C MET A 105 12.02 -32.02 -5.31
N LEU A 106 12.25 -33.21 -5.86
CA LEU A 106 11.27 -34.17 -6.36
C LEU A 106 10.27 -34.64 -5.28
N ASN A 107 8.97 -34.60 -5.58
CA ASN A 107 7.94 -35.39 -4.90
C ASN A 107 7.64 -36.66 -5.72
N PRO A 108 7.60 -37.86 -5.12
CA PRO A 108 7.00 -39.00 -5.76
C PRO A 108 5.67 -39.41 -5.08
N GLN A 109 4.74 -39.83 -5.94
CA GLN A 109 3.62 -40.78 -5.74
C GLN A 109 2.19 -40.25 -5.55
N PHE A 110 1.43 -40.38 -6.64
CA PHE A 110 0.00 -40.70 -6.64
C PHE A 110 -0.26 -42.11 -6.07
N PRO A 111 -1.50 -42.40 -5.64
CA PRO A 111 -2.28 -43.32 -6.49
C PRO A 111 -3.72 -42.88 -6.75
N ALA A 112 -4.21 -43.43 -7.86
CA ALA A 112 -5.51 -43.26 -8.48
C ALA A 112 -6.67 -43.93 -7.71
N GLY A 113 -7.89 -43.44 -7.96
CA GLY A 113 -9.14 -44.09 -7.59
C GLY A 113 -10.33 -43.42 -8.27
N SER A 114 -10.85 -44.07 -9.31
CA SER A 114 -12.02 -43.75 -10.12
C SER A 114 -13.36 -43.84 -9.35
N ASN A 115 -14.33 -42.95 -9.63
CA ASN A 115 -15.58 -43.29 -10.31
C ASN A 115 -16.59 -42.13 -10.37
N MET A 116 -17.43 -42.23 -11.39
CA MET A 116 -18.41 -41.30 -11.94
C MET A 116 -19.53 -40.90 -10.96
N ASP A 117 -20.05 -39.67 -11.07
CA ASP A 117 -21.47 -39.43 -11.31
C ASP A 117 -21.76 -37.99 -11.75
N VAL A 118 -22.86 -37.85 -12.49
CA VAL A 118 -23.24 -36.78 -13.41
C VAL A 118 -24.14 -35.73 -12.75
N ASP A 119 -23.97 -34.48 -13.17
CA ASP A 119 -24.85 -33.30 -13.06
C ASP A 119 -25.38 -32.89 -11.67
N ASN A 120 -24.85 -31.80 -11.12
CA ASN A 120 -25.53 -30.50 -11.02
C ASN A 120 -24.58 -29.48 -10.37
N GLU A 121 -24.87 -28.18 -10.49
CA GLU A 121 -24.14 -27.04 -9.90
C GLU A 121 -23.13 -26.33 -10.82
N ALA A 122 -23.70 -25.67 -11.83
CA ALA A 122 -23.23 -24.36 -12.23
C ALA A 122 -23.28 -23.40 -11.03
N PHE A 123 -22.19 -23.27 -10.25
CA PHE A 123 -21.79 -22.08 -9.48
C PHE A 123 -20.58 -22.42 -8.59
N GLN A 124 -19.37 -22.48 -9.17
CA GLN A 124 -18.12 -22.35 -8.43
C GLN A 124 -16.96 -22.09 -9.42
N ARG A 125 -16.83 -20.85 -9.86
CA ARG A 125 -15.50 -20.32 -10.20
C ARG A 125 -15.11 -19.37 -9.08
N LEU A 126 -14.53 -19.94 -8.03
CA LEU A 126 -13.46 -19.26 -7.31
C LEU A 126 -12.37 -19.05 -8.36
N VAL A 127 -12.34 -17.86 -8.96
CA VAL A 127 -11.36 -17.52 -9.99
C VAL A 127 -10.00 -17.59 -9.32
N LYS A 128 -9.29 -18.71 -9.50
CA LYS A 128 -7.86 -18.77 -9.20
C LYS A 128 -7.18 -17.78 -10.14
N VAL A 129 -6.11 -17.13 -9.69
CA VAL A 129 -5.29 -16.20 -10.51
C VAL A 129 -4.94 -16.80 -11.89
N SER A 130 -4.88 -18.13 -11.97
CA SER A 130 -4.72 -18.95 -13.17
C SER A 130 -5.81 -18.79 -14.25
N ASP A 131 -7.04 -18.45 -13.90
CA ASP A 131 -8.19 -18.44 -14.82
C ASP A 131 -8.34 -17.11 -15.60
N ILE A 132 -7.55 -16.08 -15.27
CA ILE A 132 -7.51 -14.76 -15.96
C ILE A 132 -6.33 -14.66 -16.94
N GLY A 133 -5.58 -15.75 -17.14
CA GLY A 133 -4.50 -15.78 -18.15
C GLY A 133 -3.22 -15.06 -17.74
N LEU A 134 -3.01 -14.81 -16.44
CA LEU A 134 -1.69 -14.42 -15.92
C LEU A 134 -1.04 -15.63 -15.25
N SER A 135 0.20 -15.90 -15.65
CA SER A 135 1.02 -16.93 -15.03
C SER A 135 1.43 -16.48 -13.63
N GLU A 136 1.66 -17.43 -12.72
CA GLU A 136 2.32 -17.16 -11.43
C GLU A 136 3.66 -16.42 -11.65
N ALA A 137 4.32 -16.68 -12.79
CA ALA A 137 5.50 -15.96 -13.23
C ALA A 137 5.24 -14.44 -13.46
N ASP A 138 4.09 -14.04 -14.01
CA ASP A 138 3.78 -12.62 -14.26
C ASP A 138 3.54 -11.85 -12.96
N LEU A 139 2.93 -12.52 -11.98
CA LEU A 139 2.78 -11.99 -10.63
C LEU A 139 4.15 -11.79 -9.98
N GLU A 140 5.01 -12.80 -10.06
CA GLU A 140 6.35 -12.75 -9.46
C GLU A 140 7.23 -11.69 -10.13
N ILE A 141 7.17 -11.56 -11.47
CA ILE A 141 7.84 -10.49 -12.21
C ILE A 141 7.35 -9.11 -11.74
N SER A 142 6.05 -8.95 -11.54
CA SER A 142 5.48 -7.68 -11.08
C SER A 142 5.93 -7.32 -9.66
N ARG A 143 5.92 -8.30 -8.75
CA ARG A 143 6.41 -8.16 -7.37
C ARG A 143 7.90 -7.84 -7.35
N HIS A 144 8.69 -8.55 -8.14
CA HIS A 144 10.12 -8.32 -8.25
C HIS A 144 10.41 -6.88 -8.71
N ARG A 145 9.74 -6.39 -9.76
CA ARG A 145 9.89 -5.01 -10.26
C ARG A 145 9.57 -3.96 -9.20
N ILE A 146 8.49 -4.16 -8.44
CA ILE A 146 8.10 -3.25 -7.35
C ILE A 146 9.10 -3.34 -6.19
N SER A 147 9.56 -4.55 -5.85
CA SER A 147 10.54 -4.79 -4.79
C SER A 147 11.89 -4.13 -5.12
N VAL A 148 12.36 -4.23 -6.37
CA VAL A 148 13.55 -3.52 -6.86
C VAL A 148 13.36 -2.02 -6.72
N PHE A 149 12.24 -1.46 -7.24
CA PHE A 149 11.94 -0.03 -7.09
C PHE A 149 11.98 0.42 -5.61
N LEU A 150 11.32 -0.32 -4.71
CA LEU A 150 11.29 0.04 -3.30
C LEU A 150 12.64 -0.10 -2.59
N SER A 151 13.54 -0.95 -3.11
CA SER A 151 14.87 -1.14 -2.55
C SER A 151 15.88 -0.11 -3.07
N THR A 152 15.66 0.46 -4.26
CA THR A 152 16.58 1.45 -4.86
C THR A 152 16.29 2.90 -4.46
N HIS A 153 15.05 3.21 -4.05
CA HIS A 153 14.64 4.55 -3.66
C HIS A 153 14.62 4.71 -2.14
N THR A 154 14.90 5.92 -1.65
CA THR A 154 15.06 6.20 -0.22
C THR A 154 13.87 6.96 0.38
N ALA A 155 13.75 6.93 1.70
CA ALA A 155 12.73 7.66 2.45
C ALA A 155 12.79 9.17 2.21
N TYR A 156 13.98 9.72 1.94
CA TYR A 156 14.17 11.13 1.61
C TYR A 156 13.34 11.57 0.41
N GLU A 157 13.10 10.69 -0.56
CA GLU A 157 12.32 11.01 -1.75
C GLU A 157 10.81 11.17 -1.48
N LEU A 158 10.34 10.71 -0.32
CA LEU A 158 8.95 10.94 0.11
C LEU A 158 8.73 12.37 0.62
N LEU A 159 9.81 13.10 0.94
CA LEU A 159 9.71 14.44 1.50
C LEU A 159 9.18 15.40 0.42
N PRO A 160 8.16 16.21 0.73
CA PRO A 160 7.76 17.29 -0.16
C PRO A 160 8.86 18.35 -0.23
N ARG A 161 8.91 19.11 -1.33
CA ARG A 161 9.86 20.24 -1.48
C ARG A 161 9.74 21.29 -0.36
N SER A 162 8.53 21.43 0.19
CA SER A 162 8.23 22.22 1.37
C SER A 162 7.07 21.55 2.09
N GLY A 163 7.17 21.42 3.41
CA GLY A 163 6.20 20.72 4.24
C GLY A 163 6.17 21.27 5.65
N LYS A 164 5.10 20.96 6.37
CA LYS A 164 4.94 21.27 7.80
C LYS A 164 4.93 19.96 8.57
N VAL A 165 5.78 19.85 9.56
CA VAL A 165 5.73 18.78 10.57
C VAL A 165 5.33 19.37 11.91
N ILE A 166 4.57 18.62 12.70
CA ILE A 166 4.09 19.04 14.02
C ILE A 166 4.48 17.96 15.00
N ALA A 167 5.17 18.34 16.07
CA ALA A 167 5.48 17.50 17.21
C ALA A 167 4.90 18.15 18.47
N LEU A 168 4.56 17.33 19.46
CA LEU A 168 4.00 17.78 20.73
C LEU A 168 4.97 17.47 21.87
N ASP A 169 5.05 18.38 22.82
CA ASP A 169 5.73 18.15 24.10
C ASP A 169 4.99 17.05 24.87
N VAL A 170 5.74 16.14 25.49
CA VAL A 170 5.20 15.10 26.38
C VAL A 170 4.50 15.66 27.62
N ASP A 171 4.87 16.87 28.05
CA ASP A 171 4.27 17.51 29.23
C ASP A 171 3.02 18.32 28.89
N LEU A 172 2.65 18.40 27.61
CA LEU A 172 1.42 19.03 27.17
C LEU A 172 0.19 18.29 27.77
N PRO A 173 -0.81 19.02 28.30
CA PRO A 173 -2.07 18.42 28.73
C PRO A 173 -2.76 17.68 27.58
N VAL A 174 -3.35 16.53 27.91
CA VAL A 174 -4.00 15.64 26.95
C VAL A 174 -5.10 16.37 26.15
N LYS A 175 -5.91 17.20 26.82
CA LYS A 175 -6.95 18.00 26.15
C LYS A 175 -6.39 18.92 25.07
N GLN A 176 -5.36 19.69 25.42
CA GLN A 176 -4.71 20.63 24.49
C GLN A 176 -4.10 19.87 23.30
N ALA A 177 -3.51 18.70 23.55
CA ALA A 177 -2.95 17.86 22.52
C ALA A 177 -4.00 17.44 21.48
N PHE A 178 -5.17 16.97 21.91
CA PHE A 178 -6.23 16.56 20.98
C PHE A 178 -6.92 17.74 20.28
N HIS A 179 -7.01 18.89 20.95
CA HIS A 179 -7.44 20.14 20.33
C HIS A 179 -6.51 20.52 19.17
N ILE A 180 -5.19 20.48 19.38
CA ILE A 180 -4.18 20.74 18.34
C ILE A 180 -4.31 19.73 17.19
N LEU A 181 -4.44 18.44 17.48
CA LEU A 181 -4.60 17.42 16.42
C LEU A 181 -5.82 17.72 15.54
N HIS A 182 -6.95 18.09 16.15
CA HIS A 182 -8.17 18.45 15.44
C HIS A 182 -8.00 19.73 14.61
N GLU A 183 -7.54 20.83 15.21
CA GLU A 183 -7.36 22.12 14.51
C GLU A 183 -6.39 22.02 13.34
N GLN A 184 -5.33 21.23 13.48
CA GLN A 184 -4.34 21.02 12.43
C GLN A 184 -4.78 19.97 11.40
N GLY A 185 -5.93 19.30 11.63
CA GLY A 185 -6.44 18.24 10.77
C GLY A 185 -5.50 17.04 10.66
N ILE A 186 -4.65 16.80 11.67
CA ILE A 186 -3.68 15.71 11.67
C ILE A 186 -4.16 14.53 12.54
N PRO A 187 -4.04 13.28 12.05
CA PRO A 187 -4.55 12.11 12.76
C PRO A 187 -3.64 11.63 13.90
N MET A 188 -2.39 12.12 13.94
CA MET A 188 -1.40 11.81 14.96
C MET A 188 -0.27 12.85 14.97
N ALA A 189 0.46 12.97 16.08
CA ALA A 189 1.69 13.76 16.20
C ALA A 189 2.79 13.00 16.97
N PRO A 190 4.07 13.08 16.55
CA PRO A 190 5.19 12.59 17.34
C PRO A 190 5.33 13.37 18.65
N LEU A 191 5.88 12.69 19.66
CA LEU A 191 6.08 13.21 21.00
C LEU A 191 7.55 13.48 21.26
N TRP A 192 7.86 14.72 21.63
CA TRP A 192 9.19 15.19 21.97
C TRP A 192 9.35 15.27 23.50
N ASP A 193 10.39 14.62 24.02
CA ASP A 193 10.76 14.69 25.43
C ASP A 193 11.98 15.60 25.57
N PHE A 194 11.77 16.80 26.12
CA PHE A 194 12.84 17.79 26.32
C PHE A 194 13.91 17.30 27.30
N CYS A 195 13.53 16.55 28.34
CA CYS A 195 14.49 16.03 29.31
C CYS A 195 15.40 14.97 28.69
N LYS A 196 14.87 14.16 27.77
CA LYS A 196 15.64 13.14 27.06
C LYS A 196 16.27 13.60 25.74
N GLY A 197 15.89 14.77 25.22
CA GLY A 197 16.37 15.30 23.95
C GLY A 197 16.04 14.40 22.74
N GLN A 198 14.93 13.67 22.78
CA GLN A 198 14.57 12.71 21.72
C GLN A 198 13.06 12.54 21.54
N PHE A 199 12.67 11.96 20.41
CA PHE A 199 11.30 11.54 20.16
C PHE A 199 11.01 10.20 20.87
N VAL A 200 9.99 10.20 21.74
CA VAL A 200 9.70 9.05 22.63
C VAL A 200 8.46 8.25 22.24
N GLY A 201 7.65 8.75 21.31
CA GLY A 201 6.42 8.09 20.92
C GLY A 201 5.58 8.89 19.93
N VAL A 202 4.34 8.43 19.74
CA VAL A 202 3.31 9.11 18.93
C VAL A 202 2.02 9.20 19.72
N LEU A 203 1.32 10.32 19.62
CA LEU A 203 -0.06 10.47 20.09
C LEU A 203 -0.99 10.37 18.88
N SER A 204 -2.01 9.52 18.96
CA SER A 204 -2.95 9.27 17.86
C SER A 204 -4.39 9.27 18.35
N ALA A 205 -5.33 9.31 17.42
CA ALA A 205 -6.74 9.19 17.76
C ALA A 205 -7.09 7.89 18.54
N LEU A 206 -6.33 6.80 18.36
CA LEU A 206 -6.50 5.59 19.18
C LEU A 206 -6.20 5.87 20.66
N ASP A 207 -5.21 6.70 20.98
CA ASP A 207 -4.93 7.08 22.35
C ASP A 207 -6.14 7.82 22.95
N PHE A 208 -6.80 8.70 22.18
CA PHE A 208 -8.02 9.36 22.65
C PHE A 208 -9.14 8.38 22.98
N ILE A 209 -9.36 7.39 22.10
CA ILE A 209 -10.38 6.35 22.32
C ILE A 209 -10.08 5.60 23.62
N LEU A 210 -8.82 5.26 23.87
CA LEU A 210 -8.41 4.55 25.09
C LEU A 210 -8.55 5.42 26.34
N ILE A 211 -8.20 6.70 26.27
CA ILE A 211 -8.37 7.67 27.37
C ILE A 211 -9.85 7.78 27.75
N MET A 212 -10.72 8.00 26.75
CA MET A 212 -12.16 8.12 26.96
C MET A 212 -12.77 6.84 27.55
N LYS A 213 -12.25 5.67 27.17
CA LYS A 213 -12.67 4.38 27.75
C LYS A 213 -12.20 4.19 29.18
N GLU A 214 -10.94 4.52 29.46
CA GLU A 214 -10.34 4.33 30.78
C GLU A 214 -11.00 5.22 31.82
N LEU A 215 -11.15 6.51 31.52
CA LEU A 215 -11.79 7.47 32.43
C LEU A 215 -13.23 7.06 32.77
N ARG A 216 -13.95 6.43 31.83
CA ARG A 216 -15.29 5.90 32.10
C ARG A 216 -15.30 4.65 32.99
N ASN A 217 -14.31 3.76 32.86
CA ASN A 217 -14.24 2.54 33.67
C ASN A 217 -14.07 2.85 35.18
N HIS A 218 -13.53 4.04 35.51
CA HIS A 218 -13.40 4.52 36.88
C HIS A 218 -14.65 5.21 37.44
N GLY A 219 -15.76 5.24 36.67
CA GLY A 219 -17.08 5.63 37.17
C GLY A 219 -17.31 7.14 37.36
N SER A 220 -16.36 8.00 36.96
CA SER A 220 -16.57 9.45 36.92
C SER A 220 -17.16 9.88 35.57
N ASN A 221 -18.10 10.83 35.60
CA ASN A 221 -18.38 11.65 34.42
C ASN A 221 -17.10 12.42 34.09
N LEU A 222 -16.63 12.33 32.84
CA LEU A 222 -15.45 13.06 32.35
C LEU A 222 -15.55 14.55 32.71
N THR A 223 -14.85 14.99 33.75
CA THR A 223 -14.76 16.41 34.05
C THR A 223 -13.66 17.01 33.17
N GLU A 224 -13.88 18.25 32.73
CA GLU A 224 -12.88 19.02 31.99
C GLU A 224 -11.54 19.07 32.76
N GLU A 225 -11.64 19.10 34.08
CA GLU A 225 -10.53 19.13 35.03
C GLU A 225 -9.67 17.87 34.95
N GLU A 226 -10.25 16.66 34.85
CA GLU A 226 -9.47 15.42 34.75
C GLU A 226 -8.60 15.37 33.49
N LEU A 227 -9.10 15.83 32.34
CA LEU A 227 -8.33 15.83 31.08
C LEU A 227 -7.31 16.97 30.98
N ASP A 228 -7.54 18.07 31.71
CA ASP A 228 -6.56 19.16 31.84
C ASP A 228 -5.45 18.83 32.85
N LEU A 229 -5.74 18.00 33.85
CA LEU A 229 -4.78 17.63 34.90
C LEU A 229 -3.76 16.58 34.44
N HIS A 230 -4.09 15.74 33.46
CA HIS A 230 -3.19 14.68 32.98
C HIS A 230 -2.36 15.12 31.77
N SER A 231 -1.03 15.03 31.89
CA SER A 231 -0.10 15.20 30.77
C SER A 231 -0.08 13.98 29.87
N ILE A 232 0.41 14.15 28.63
CA ILE A 232 0.64 13.02 27.71
C ILE A 232 1.61 12.00 28.32
N SER A 233 2.67 12.46 29.00
CA SER A 233 3.67 11.63 29.68
C SER A 233 3.02 10.71 30.72
N ALA A 234 2.20 11.27 31.62
CA ALA A 234 1.47 10.51 32.64
C ALA A 234 0.55 9.45 32.03
N TRP A 235 -0.19 9.80 30.96
CA TRP A 235 -1.03 8.85 30.25
C TRP A 235 -0.23 7.71 29.59
N LYS A 236 0.86 8.04 28.89
CA LYS A 236 1.70 7.05 28.21
C LYS A 236 2.35 6.09 29.19
N GLU A 237 2.74 6.58 30.36
CA GLU A 237 3.26 5.78 31.45
C GLU A 237 2.19 4.84 32.02
N ALA A 238 0.99 5.34 32.36
CA ALA A 238 -0.12 4.53 32.83
C ALA A 238 -0.50 3.41 31.82
N LYS A 239 -0.57 3.76 30.53
CA LYS A 239 -0.81 2.80 29.43
C LYS A 239 0.29 1.73 29.34
N SER A 240 1.55 2.10 29.59
CA SER A 240 2.68 1.15 29.61
C SER A 240 2.54 0.15 30.75
N PHE A 241 2.16 0.60 31.95
CA PHE A 241 1.90 -0.27 33.11
C PHE A 241 0.75 -1.25 32.85
N MET A 242 -0.37 -0.78 32.29
CA MET A 242 -1.51 -1.65 31.96
C MET A 242 -1.17 -2.71 30.90
N ASN A 243 -0.42 -2.34 29.85
CA ASN A 243 -0.02 -3.29 28.82
C ASN A 243 0.99 -4.35 29.31
N ARG A 244 1.72 -4.08 30.39
CA ARG A 244 2.60 -5.08 31.04
C ARG A 244 1.80 -6.14 31.81
N GLN A 245 0.61 -5.82 32.31
CA GLN A 245 -0.25 -6.80 33.02
C GLN A 245 -1.02 -7.72 32.06
N ILE A 246 -1.25 -7.32 30.81
CA ILE A 246 -2.03 -8.10 29.83
C ILE A 246 -1.15 -9.04 28.99
N ASN A 247 0.15 -8.74 28.83
CA ASN A 247 1.07 -9.56 28.03
C ASN A 247 1.99 -10.42 28.92
N ASP A 248 1.45 -11.49 29.50
CA ASP A 248 2.23 -12.58 30.10
C ASP A 248 2.79 -13.51 28.99
N GLY A 249 3.61 -12.91 28.11
CA GLY A 249 4.03 -13.51 26.84
C GLY A 249 5.19 -12.77 26.17
N GLY A 250 6.29 -12.55 26.91
CA GLY A 250 7.63 -12.53 26.31
C GLY A 250 8.12 -11.29 25.53
N ARG A 251 7.46 -10.11 25.59
CA ARG A 251 8.09 -8.84 25.14
C ARG A 251 8.20 -7.84 26.28
N THR A 252 9.24 -8.02 27.08
CA THR A 252 9.63 -7.17 28.21
C THR A 252 10.39 -5.93 27.74
N GLY A 253 9.68 -4.84 27.46
CA GLY A 253 10.29 -3.53 27.22
C GLY A 253 9.27 -2.46 26.80
N PRO A 254 9.48 -1.17 27.12
CA PRO A 254 8.70 -0.10 26.51
C PRO A 254 8.84 -0.20 24.98
N ARG A 255 7.72 -0.17 24.25
CA ARG A 255 7.76 -0.17 22.79
C ARG A 255 8.51 1.09 22.34
N GLN A 256 9.74 0.92 21.86
CA GLN A 256 10.55 2.01 21.32
C GLN A 256 9.82 2.63 20.12
N LEU A 257 9.98 3.94 19.94
CA LEU A 257 9.41 4.64 18.80
C LEU A 257 9.91 3.99 17.51
N VAL A 258 8.98 3.54 16.66
CA VAL A 258 9.29 3.05 15.33
C VAL A 258 9.55 4.26 14.44
N HIS A 259 10.80 4.44 14.03
CA HIS A 259 11.23 5.53 13.14
C HIS A 259 12.08 4.98 11.98
N ALA A 260 12.32 5.83 10.98
CA ALA A 260 13.21 5.55 9.86
C ALA A 260 14.16 6.73 9.62
N GLY A 261 15.33 6.43 9.04
CA GLY A 261 16.27 7.45 8.57
C GLY A 261 15.89 7.95 7.17
N PRO A 262 16.40 9.11 6.74
CA PRO A 262 16.21 9.60 5.36
C PRO A 262 16.84 8.67 4.32
N ASP A 263 17.90 7.96 4.68
CA ASP A 263 18.65 7.05 3.80
C ASP A 263 18.10 5.61 3.80
N ASP A 264 17.13 5.30 4.67
CA ASP A 264 16.46 4.00 4.68
C ASP A 264 15.73 3.81 3.34
N ASN A 265 15.78 2.61 2.77
CA ASN A 265 15.04 2.31 1.54
C ASN A 265 13.52 2.22 1.80
N LEU A 266 12.71 2.49 0.77
CA LEU A 266 11.26 2.49 0.89
C LEU A 266 10.67 1.13 1.27
N LYS A 267 11.34 0.03 0.90
CA LYS A 267 10.92 -1.33 1.25
C LYS A 267 10.97 -1.53 2.77
N ASP A 268 12.06 -1.14 3.42
CA ASP A 268 12.25 -1.25 4.86
C ASP A 268 11.26 -0.33 5.60
N VAL A 269 11.01 0.88 5.09
CA VAL A 269 9.99 1.77 5.66
C VAL A 269 8.59 1.13 5.57
N ALA A 270 8.22 0.56 4.42
CA ALA A 270 6.94 -0.12 4.25
C ALA A 270 6.81 -1.34 5.18
N LEU A 271 7.87 -2.16 5.29
CA LEU A 271 7.90 -3.31 6.20
C LEU A 271 7.82 -2.88 7.67
N LYS A 272 8.52 -1.82 8.09
CA LYS A 272 8.42 -1.24 9.44
C LYS A 272 6.97 -0.83 9.74
N ILE A 273 6.28 -0.21 8.78
CA ILE A 273 4.87 0.17 8.95
C ILE A 273 3.97 -1.06 9.13
N LEU A 274 4.12 -2.07 8.27
CA LEU A 274 3.30 -3.28 8.28
C LEU A 274 3.52 -4.15 9.52
N GLN A 275 4.78 -4.43 9.87
CA GLN A 275 5.16 -5.32 10.98
C GLN A 275 4.76 -4.74 12.35
N ASN A 276 4.82 -3.42 12.49
CA ASN A 276 4.44 -2.75 13.74
C ASN A 276 2.96 -2.34 13.80
N GLY A 277 2.21 -2.51 12.70
CA GLY A 277 0.79 -2.14 12.63
C GLY A 277 0.55 -0.65 12.85
N VAL A 278 1.53 0.20 12.49
CA VAL A 278 1.41 1.66 12.62
C VAL A 278 0.82 2.26 11.33
N ALA A 279 0.24 3.46 11.42
CA ALA A 279 -0.28 4.14 10.22
C ALA A 279 0.81 4.91 9.47
N THR A 280 1.81 5.39 10.21
CA THR A 280 2.85 6.31 9.76
C THR A 280 4.12 6.08 10.58
N VAL A 281 5.27 6.34 9.97
CA VAL A 281 6.60 6.26 10.60
C VAL A 281 7.28 7.63 10.46
N PRO A 282 7.73 8.24 11.57
CA PRO A 282 8.53 9.46 11.52
C PRO A 282 9.88 9.21 10.83
N ILE A 283 10.22 10.08 9.88
CA ILE A 283 11.54 10.16 9.26
C ILE A 283 12.38 11.12 10.09
N ILE A 284 13.37 10.58 10.78
CA ILE A 284 14.20 11.32 11.73
C ILE A 284 15.64 11.27 11.23
N HIS A 285 16.24 12.44 11.02
CA HIS A 285 17.66 12.55 10.77
C HIS A 285 18.39 12.79 12.09
N SER A 286 19.29 11.88 12.44
CA SER A 286 20.18 12.04 13.60
C SER A 286 21.59 12.19 13.04
N SER A 287 22.23 13.34 13.28
CA SER A 287 23.61 13.53 12.84
C SER A 287 24.58 12.86 13.82
N THR A 288 25.74 12.45 13.33
CA THR A 288 26.80 11.87 14.18
C THR A 288 27.61 12.93 14.94
N GLU A 289 27.31 14.22 14.76
CA GLU A 289 27.96 15.30 15.48
C GLU A 289 27.48 15.34 16.94
N GLU A 290 28.43 15.34 17.87
CA GLU A 290 28.17 15.41 19.31
C GLU A 290 27.35 16.65 19.65
N GLY A 291 26.22 16.45 20.34
CA GLY A 291 25.31 17.52 20.76
C GLY A 291 24.22 17.90 19.73
N SER A 292 24.15 17.21 18.59
CA SER A 292 23.03 17.40 17.65
C SER A 292 21.75 16.71 18.12
N TYR A 293 20.62 17.41 18.02
CA TYR A 293 19.31 16.85 18.31
C TYR A 293 18.73 16.16 17.06
N PRO A 294 17.99 15.05 17.22
CA PRO A 294 17.31 14.42 16.10
C PRO A 294 16.30 15.37 15.45
N GLN A 295 16.37 15.51 14.14
CA GLN A 295 15.49 16.38 13.36
C GLN A 295 14.36 15.56 12.73
N LEU A 296 13.12 15.92 13.04
CA LEU A 296 11.95 15.36 12.38
C LEU A 296 11.78 15.98 10.99
N LEU A 297 11.94 15.17 9.96
CA LEU A 297 11.87 15.63 8.57
C LEU A 297 10.47 15.43 7.96
N HIS A 298 9.86 14.27 8.20
CA HIS A 298 8.56 13.90 7.59
C HIS A 298 7.84 12.81 8.38
N LEU A 299 6.54 12.61 8.11
CA LEU A 299 5.76 11.48 8.58
C LEU A 299 5.39 10.59 7.39
N ALA A 300 6.20 9.57 7.13
CA ALA A 300 6.00 8.68 6.00
C ALA A 300 4.84 7.71 6.24
N SER A 301 3.99 7.53 5.23
CA SER A 301 2.85 6.62 5.22
C SER A 301 2.90 5.64 4.05
N LEU A 302 2.13 4.55 4.13
CA LEU A 302 1.96 3.66 2.98
C LEU A 302 1.33 4.38 1.77
N SER A 303 0.50 5.41 1.99
CA SER A 303 -0.05 6.21 0.88
C SER A 303 1.04 6.98 0.13
N ASP A 304 2.05 7.52 0.82
CA ASP A 304 3.15 8.27 0.19
C ASP A 304 4.04 7.34 -0.65
N ILE A 305 4.32 6.15 -0.11
CA ILE A 305 5.08 5.12 -0.81
C ILE A 305 4.28 4.64 -2.04
N LEU A 306 2.98 4.39 -1.86
CA LEU A 306 2.09 3.97 -2.96
C LEU A 306 2.00 5.03 -4.05
N GLN A 307 1.92 6.31 -3.66
CA GLN A 307 1.94 7.43 -4.59
C GLN A 307 3.25 7.47 -5.39
N SER A 308 4.38 7.16 -4.75
CA SER A 308 5.68 7.08 -5.42
C SER A 308 5.75 5.92 -6.42
N ILE A 309 5.21 4.74 -6.07
CA ILE A 309 5.04 3.62 -7.02
C ILE A 309 4.16 4.05 -8.21
N CYS A 310 2.98 4.61 -7.95
CA CYS A 310 2.05 5.05 -9.00
C CYS A 310 2.66 6.12 -9.90
N ARG A 311 3.51 7.01 -9.36
CA ARG A 311 4.21 8.05 -10.12
C ARG A 311 5.28 7.44 -11.03
N TYR A 312 6.07 6.50 -10.50
CA TYR A 312 7.15 5.85 -11.24
C TYR A 312 6.63 5.01 -12.40
N PHE A 313 5.60 4.19 -12.16
CA PHE A 313 5.04 3.28 -13.17
C PHE A 313 3.92 3.90 -14.03
N ARG A 314 3.63 5.20 -13.91
CA ARG A 314 2.52 5.88 -14.60
C ARG A 314 2.51 5.63 -16.11
N HIS A 315 3.68 5.69 -16.74
CA HIS A 315 3.84 5.53 -18.20
C HIS A 315 4.17 4.09 -18.62
N SER A 316 4.23 3.17 -17.65
CA SER A 316 4.72 1.81 -17.84
C SER A 316 3.84 0.78 -17.12
N LEU A 317 2.52 1.01 -17.07
CA LEU A 317 1.57 0.08 -16.45
C LEU A 317 1.57 -1.30 -17.14
N GLY A 318 1.92 -1.38 -18.43
CA GLY A 318 2.12 -2.65 -19.13
C GLY A 318 3.30 -3.48 -18.59
N LEU A 319 4.19 -2.89 -17.80
CA LEU A 319 5.26 -3.61 -17.10
C LEU A 319 4.77 -4.31 -15.82
N LEU A 320 3.54 -4.08 -15.39
CA LEU A 320 3.00 -4.72 -14.19
C LEU A 320 1.64 -5.35 -14.53
N PRO A 321 1.61 -6.52 -15.20
CA PRO A 321 0.37 -7.19 -15.60
C PRO A 321 -0.60 -7.38 -14.42
N VAL A 322 -0.07 -7.60 -13.21
CA VAL A 322 -0.86 -7.73 -11.97
C VAL A 322 -1.77 -6.53 -11.70
N LEU A 323 -1.39 -5.33 -12.16
CA LEU A 323 -2.15 -4.11 -11.91
C LEU A 323 -3.45 -4.01 -12.74
N GLN A 324 -3.60 -4.86 -13.75
CA GLN A 324 -4.80 -4.94 -14.58
C GLN A 324 -5.84 -5.90 -14.00
N LEU A 325 -5.45 -6.76 -13.05
CA LEU A 325 -6.34 -7.72 -12.44
C LEU A 325 -7.44 -7.05 -11.59
N PRO A 326 -8.67 -7.56 -11.65
CA PRO A 326 -9.75 -7.10 -10.77
C PRO A 326 -9.49 -7.53 -9.33
N VAL A 327 -9.88 -6.67 -8.37
CA VAL A 327 -9.67 -6.92 -6.92
C VAL A 327 -10.24 -8.27 -6.48
N CYS A 328 -11.42 -8.64 -6.98
CA CYS A 328 -12.08 -9.88 -6.62
C CYS A 328 -11.29 -11.14 -7.03
N ALA A 329 -10.54 -11.08 -8.14
CA ALA A 329 -9.75 -12.21 -8.60
C ALA A 329 -8.44 -12.38 -7.84
N ILE A 330 -7.90 -11.27 -7.33
CA ILE A 330 -6.73 -11.28 -6.45
C ILE A 330 -7.12 -11.81 -5.05
N GLY A 331 -8.39 -11.62 -4.65
CA GLY A 331 -8.82 -11.86 -3.27
C GLY A 331 -8.24 -10.82 -2.31
N LEU A 332 -7.97 -9.61 -2.79
CA LEU A 332 -7.34 -8.55 -2.01
C LEU A 332 -8.33 -7.94 -1.02
N GLY A 333 -7.88 -7.70 0.22
CA GLY A 333 -8.69 -7.08 1.27
C GLY A 333 -9.50 -8.08 2.11
N THR A 334 -10.36 -7.55 2.96
CA THR A 334 -11.26 -8.35 3.81
C THR A 334 -12.65 -8.34 3.19
N TRP A 335 -13.20 -9.52 2.92
CA TRP A 335 -14.52 -9.69 2.29
C TRP A 335 -15.56 -10.13 3.31
N VAL A 336 -16.81 -9.73 3.10
CA VAL A 336 -17.95 -10.19 3.90
C VAL A 336 -18.10 -11.71 3.71
N PRO A 337 -18.16 -12.50 4.80
CA PRO A 337 -18.31 -13.95 4.71
C PRO A 337 -19.58 -14.34 3.95
N LYS A 338 -19.49 -15.34 3.08
CA LYS A 338 -20.66 -15.86 2.38
C LYS A 338 -21.46 -16.80 3.29
N ILE A 339 -22.78 -16.85 3.08
CA ILE A 339 -23.69 -17.74 3.82
C ILE A 339 -23.19 -19.19 3.66
N GLY A 340 -22.81 -19.84 4.78
CA GLY A 340 -22.30 -21.21 4.81
C GLY A 340 -20.79 -21.35 5.06
N GLU A 341 -20.01 -20.25 5.06
CA GLU A 341 -18.60 -20.29 5.44
C GLU A 341 -18.44 -20.34 6.97
N SER A 342 -17.88 -21.43 7.48
CA SER A 342 -17.58 -21.61 8.91
C SER A 342 -16.19 -21.03 9.21
N ASN A 343 -16.13 -20.10 10.17
CA ASN A 343 -14.92 -19.53 10.78
C ASN A 343 -14.12 -18.48 10.00
N ARG A 344 -14.73 -17.31 9.75
CA ARG A 344 -13.97 -16.05 9.66
C ARG A 344 -14.45 -15.09 10.73
N GLN A 345 -13.54 -14.26 11.27
CA GLN A 345 -13.92 -13.15 12.14
C GLN A 345 -15.07 -12.36 11.49
N PRO A 346 -16.09 -11.95 12.26
CA PRO A 346 -17.22 -11.23 11.71
C PRO A 346 -16.74 -9.92 11.05
N PHE A 347 -17.22 -9.65 9.84
CA PHE A 347 -16.95 -8.38 9.17
C PHE A 347 -17.68 -7.27 9.94
N ALA A 348 -16.90 -6.33 10.47
CA ALA A 348 -17.41 -5.23 11.27
C ALA A 348 -18.28 -4.27 10.43
N MET A 349 -19.52 -4.04 10.87
CA MET A 349 -20.42 -3.03 10.31
C MET A 349 -21.15 -2.29 11.44
N LEU A 350 -21.47 -1.02 11.22
CA LEU A 350 -22.25 -0.20 12.14
C LEU A 350 -23.60 0.15 11.54
N ARG A 351 -24.62 0.31 12.40
CA ARG A 351 -25.88 0.95 12.02
C ARG A 351 -25.83 2.43 12.44
N PRO A 352 -26.57 3.34 11.77
CA PRO A 352 -26.62 4.75 12.16
C PRO A 352 -27.06 4.98 13.61
N SER A 353 -27.90 4.09 14.13
CA SER A 353 -28.43 4.08 15.50
C SER A 353 -27.48 3.46 16.53
N THR A 354 -26.36 2.86 16.11
CA THR A 354 -25.38 2.30 17.05
C THR A 354 -24.81 3.41 17.93
N SER A 355 -24.68 3.13 19.23
CA SER A 355 -24.08 4.08 20.16
C SER A 355 -22.59 4.28 19.87
N LEU A 356 -22.09 5.47 20.14
CA LEU A 356 -20.69 5.81 19.94
C LEU A 356 -19.78 4.92 20.79
N SER A 357 -20.17 4.62 22.04
CA SER A 357 -19.45 3.69 22.92
C SER A 357 -19.27 2.31 22.28
N ALA A 358 -20.34 1.74 21.69
CA ALA A 358 -20.28 0.46 21.00
C ALA A 358 -19.38 0.50 19.76
N ALA A 359 -19.47 1.57 18.97
CA ALA A 359 -18.61 1.77 17.80
C ALA A 359 -17.11 1.87 18.16
N LEU A 360 -16.78 2.60 19.23
CA LEU A 360 -15.42 2.72 19.74
C LEU A 360 -14.88 1.40 20.27
N ASN A 361 -15.72 0.62 20.95
CA ASN A 361 -15.36 -0.74 21.38
C ASN A 361 -15.07 -1.64 20.19
N LEU A 362 -15.90 -1.59 19.14
CA LEU A 362 -15.72 -2.37 17.93
C LEU A 362 -14.41 -2.00 17.21
N LEU A 363 -14.08 -0.70 17.09
CA LEU A 363 -12.81 -0.22 16.51
C LEU A 363 -11.56 -0.78 17.22
N VAL A 364 -11.65 -0.93 18.54
CA VAL A 364 -10.54 -1.46 19.36
C VAL A 364 -10.49 -2.99 19.28
N GLN A 365 -11.64 -3.67 19.43
CA GLN A 365 -11.74 -5.14 19.41
C GLN A 365 -11.35 -5.73 18.06
N ALA A 366 -11.88 -5.18 16.97
CA ALA A 366 -11.54 -5.60 15.62
C ALA A 366 -10.17 -5.08 15.16
N GLN A 367 -9.49 -4.25 15.97
CA GLN A 367 -8.21 -3.61 15.65
C GLN A 367 -8.22 -2.79 14.34
N VAL A 368 -9.39 -2.41 13.83
CA VAL A 368 -9.56 -1.64 12.59
C VAL A 368 -9.57 -0.14 12.81
N SER A 369 -9.09 0.61 11.82
CA SER A 369 -9.03 2.07 11.87
C SER A 369 -10.33 2.76 11.44
N SER A 370 -11.30 2.02 10.92
CA SER A 370 -12.68 2.48 10.69
C SER A 370 -13.62 1.30 10.49
N ILE A 371 -14.92 1.60 10.50
CA ILE A 371 -15.98 0.63 10.23
C ILE A 371 -17.00 1.28 9.28
N PRO A 372 -17.46 0.59 8.22
CA PRO A 372 -18.55 1.07 7.38
C PRO A 372 -19.86 1.14 8.15
N ILE A 373 -20.64 2.18 7.88
CA ILE A 373 -22.00 2.39 8.37
C ILE A 373 -22.96 2.03 7.25
N VAL A 374 -23.94 1.18 7.54
CA VAL A 374 -24.83 0.57 6.57
C VAL A 374 -26.29 0.69 7.00
N ASP A 375 -27.20 0.76 6.03
CA ASP A 375 -28.65 0.69 6.27
C ASP A 375 -29.12 -0.74 6.57
N ASP A 376 -30.42 -0.96 6.76
CA ASP A 376 -30.97 -2.29 7.06
C ASP A 376 -30.81 -3.31 5.91
N ASN A 377 -30.50 -2.86 4.70
CA ASN A 377 -30.22 -3.69 3.51
C ASN A 377 -28.71 -3.91 3.28
N ASP A 378 -27.87 -3.57 4.26
CA ASP A 378 -26.42 -3.57 4.19
C ASP A 378 -25.83 -2.67 3.09
N SER A 379 -26.60 -1.69 2.64
CA SER A 379 -26.17 -0.67 1.69
C SER A 379 -25.33 0.39 2.40
N LEU A 380 -24.20 0.75 1.80
CA LEU A 380 -23.25 1.68 2.40
C LEU A 380 -23.83 3.10 2.49
N LEU A 381 -23.87 3.62 3.72
CA LEU A 381 -24.28 5.00 4.02
C LEU A 381 -23.06 5.90 4.23
N ASP A 382 -22.16 5.53 5.13
CA ASP A 382 -20.96 6.31 5.47
C ASP A 382 -19.88 5.41 6.12
N VAL A 383 -18.81 5.98 6.67
CA VAL A 383 -17.74 5.27 7.39
C VAL A 383 -17.39 6.03 8.66
N TYR A 384 -17.37 5.34 9.80
CA TYR A 384 -16.84 5.89 11.05
C TYR A 384 -15.37 5.52 11.23
N SER A 385 -14.49 6.50 11.21
CA SER A 385 -13.03 6.35 11.38
C SER A 385 -12.58 6.74 12.78
N ARG A 386 -11.46 6.17 13.23
CA ARG A 386 -10.82 6.58 14.50
C ARG A 386 -10.53 8.08 14.54
N SER A 387 -10.29 8.76 13.42
CA SER A 387 -10.08 10.21 13.39
C SER A 387 -11.34 11.02 13.71
N ASP A 388 -12.53 10.46 13.52
CA ASP A 388 -13.78 11.22 13.70
C ASP A 388 -14.04 11.55 15.17
N ILE A 389 -13.49 10.76 16.09
CA ILE A 389 -13.58 11.03 17.52
C ILE A 389 -12.87 12.32 17.93
N THR A 390 -11.84 12.77 17.18
CA THR A 390 -11.14 14.01 17.54
C THR A 390 -12.00 15.24 17.30
N ALA A 391 -13.08 15.13 16.52
CA ALA A 391 -14.09 16.18 16.41
C ALA A 391 -14.77 16.47 17.75
N LEU A 392 -14.84 15.50 18.68
CA LEU A 392 -15.38 15.74 20.01
C LEU A 392 -14.50 16.67 20.85
N ALA A 393 -13.21 16.78 20.52
CA ALA A 393 -12.31 17.75 21.16
C ALA A 393 -12.71 19.20 20.82
N LYS A 394 -13.41 19.42 19.69
CA LYS A 394 -13.92 20.72 19.28
C LYS A 394 -14.97 21.23 20.27
N ASP A 395 -14.82 22.49 20.68
CA ASP A 395 -15.75 23.21 21.56
C ASP A 395 -16.04 22.51 22.90
N LYS A 396 -15.11 21.66 23.37
CA LYS A 396 -15.28 20.83 24.58
C LYS A 396 -16.50 19.91 24.53
N SER A 397 -16.94 19.54 23.33
CA SER A 397 -18.18 18.75 23.15
C SER A 397 -18.16 17.42 23.93
N TYR A 398 -16.97 16.84 24.15
CA TYR A 398 -16.78 15.64 24.98
C TYR A 398 -17.31 15.76 26.42
N THR A 399 -17.41 16.96 27.01
CA THR A 399 -17.93 17.15 28.38
C THR A 399 -19.45 16.99 28.44
N ASN A 400 -20.14 17.24 27.32
CA ASN A 400 -21.59 17.27 27.23
C ASN A 400 -22.16 16.05 26.49
N ILE A 401 -21.30 15.14 26.03
CA ILE A 401 -21.66 13.99 25.21
C ILE A 401 -21.65 12.74 26.07
N ASN A 402 -22.85 12.19 26.30
CA ASN A 402 -22.98 10.83 26.77
C ASN A 402 -22.68 9.87 25.59
N LEU A 403 -21.56 9.15 25.65
CA LEU A 403 -21.12 8.21 24.62
C LEU A 403 -22.09 7.04 24.41
N GLU A 404 -22.94 6.71 25.39
CA GLU A 404 -23.92 5.62 25.28
C GLU A 404 -25.21 6.06 24.58
N GLU A 405 -25.63 7.30 24.82
CA GLU A 405 -26.84 7.87 24.19
C GLU A 405 -26.54 8.47 22.82
N THR A 406 -25.33 8.98 22.62
CA THR A 406 -24.94 9.60 21.35
C THR A 406 -24.75 8.53 20.29
N THR A 407 -25.53 8.62 19.23
CA THR A 407 -25.41 7.72 18.08
C THR A 407 -24.23 8.10 17.20
N VAL A 408 -23.71 7.12 16.45
CA VAL A 408 -22.63 7.33 15.47
C VAL A 408 -23.02 8.39 14.44
N HIS A 409 -24.27 8.38 13.98
CA HIS A 409 -24.78 9.39 13.06
C HIS A 409 -24.70 10.80 13.65
N ARG A 410 -25.08 10.98 14.92
CA ARG A 410 -24.99 12.28 15.59
C ARG A 410 -23.53 12.70 15.80
N ALA A 411 -22.65 11.76 16.13
CA ALA A 411 -21.22 12.03 16.29
C ALA A 411 -20.57 12.52 15.00
N LEU A 412 -20.96 11.98 13.83
CA LEU A 412 -20.47 12.45 12.53
C LEU A 412 -20.89 13.88 12.22
N GLN A 413 -22.14 14.25 12.54
CA GLN A 413 -22.64 15.62 12.34
C GLN A 413 -21.87 16.68 13.13
N LEU A 414 -21.27 16.30 14.27
CA LEU A 414 -20.44 17.23 15.06
C LEU A 414 -19.10 17.56 14.38
N GLY A 415 -18.61 16.65 13.52
CA GLY A 415 -17.40 16.85 12.73
C GLY A 415 -17.62 17.50 11.37
N GLU A 416 -18.87 17.70 10.96
CA GLU A 416 -19.20 18.38 9.71
C GLU A 416 -19.14 19.91 9.90
N GLU A 417 -18.11 20.54 9.34
CA GLU A 417 -18.03 21.99 9.21
C GLU A 417 -19.10 22.47 8.20
N PRO A 418 -20.04 23.36 8.57
CA PRO A 418 -21.05 23.86 7.64
C PRO A 418 -20.48 24.74 6.49
N TYR A 419 -19.19 25.09 6.53
CA TYR A 419 -18.55 25.95 5.53
C TYR A 419 -17.09 25.54 5.27
N SER A 420 -16.87 24.48 4.47
CA SER A 420 -15.61 24.38 3.75
C SER A 420 -15.68 25.31 2.51
N PRO A 421 -14.77 26.28 2.32
CA PRO A 421 -14.81 27.23 1.22
C PRO A 421 -14.47 26.59 -0.15
N HIS A 422 -14.45 25.27 -0.23
CA HIS A 422 -14.19 24.49 -1.44
C HIS A 422 -15.39 23.56 -1.63
N GLY A 423 -16.45 24.09 -2.26
CA GLY A 423 -17.75 23.45 -2.48
C GLY A 423 -17.73 22.22 -3.38
N ILE A 424 -17.05 21.17 -2.93
CA ILE A 424 -17.18 19.80 -3.42
C ILE A 424 -17.38 18.97 -2.17
N SER A 425 -18.51 18.28 -2.08
CA SER A 425 -18.71 17.18 -1.12
C SER A 425 -17.43 16.33 -1.09
N GLN A 426 -16.59 16.51 -0.07
CA GLN A 426 -15.49 15.58 0.16
C GLN A 426 -16.17 14.27 0.53
N GLN A 427 -16.28 13.39 -0.44
CA GLN A 427 -16.90 12.09 -0.28
C GLN A 427 -16.07 11.32 0.77
N ARG A 428 -16.52 11.38 2.04
CA ARG A 428 -15.84 10.82 3.23
C ARG A 428 -15.62 9.31 3.07
N CYS A 429 -16.50 8.68 2.30
CA CYS A 429 -16.45 7.28 1.96
C CYS A 429 -16.02 7.07 0.50
N HIS A 430 -14.90 6.37 0.32
CA HIS A 430 -14.41 5.99 -1.01
C HIS A 430 -14.79 4.55 -1.35
N MET A 431 -15.42 4.36 -2.51
CA MET A 431 -16.05 3.08 -2.88
C MET A 431 -15.43 2.46 -4.12
N CYS A 432 -15.19 1.15 -4.15
CA CYS A 432 -14.76 0.43 -5.35
C CYS A 432 -15.71 -0.70 -5.73
N LEU A 433 -15.68 -1.07 -7.00
CA LEU A 433 -16.37 -2.25 -7.49
C LEU A 433 -15.43 -3.47 -7.38
N PRO A 434 -15.96 -4.69 -7.15
CA PRO A 434 -15.15 -5.91 -7.14
C PRO A 434 -14.36 -6.12 -8.44
N THR A 435 -14.91 -5.65 -9.56
CA THR A 435 -14.35 -5.72 -10.91
C THR A 435 -13.39 -4.57 -11.25
N ASP A 436 -13.22 -3.57 -10.37
CA ASP A 436 -12.25 -2.51 -10.59
C ASP A 436 -10.83 -3.11 -10.65
N PRO A 437 -9.97 -2.66 -11.59
CA PRO A 437 -8.60 -3.16 -11.70
C PRO A 437 -7.71 -2.57 -10.59
N LEU A 438 -6.67 -3.32 -10.18
CA LEU A 438 -5.80 -2.96 -9.07
C LEU A 438 -5.12 -1.58 -9.21
N HIS A 439 -4.71 -1.16 -10.42
CA HIS A 439 -4.13 0.18 -10.60
C HIS A 439 -5.10 1.31 -10.19
N LYS A 440 -6.40 1.16 -10.49
CA LYS A 440 -7.43 2.15 -10.12
C LYS A 440 -7.63 2.21 -8.61
N ILE A 441 -7.50 1.06 -7.92
CA ILE A 441 -7.53 0.98 -6.46
C ILE A 441 -6.30 1.66 -5.85
N MET A 442 -5.11 1.36 -6.38
CA MET A 442 -3.86 1.95 -5.93
C MET A 442 -3.84 3.46 -6.12
N GLU A 443 -4.28 3.96 -7.28
CA GLU A 443 -4.36 5.40 -7.54
C GLU A 443 -5.29 6.09 -6.53
N ARG A 444 -6.44 5.50 -6.20
CA ARG A 444 -7.37 6.09 -5.23
C ARG A 444 -6.87 6.05 -3.81
N LEU A 445 -6.19 4.98 -3.40
CA LEU A 445 -5.54 4.88 -2.08
C LEU A 445 -4.27 5.73 -1.97
N SER A 446 -3.66 6.10 -3.08
CA SER A 446 -2.52 7.03 -3.07
C SER A 446 -2.91 8.49 -2.81
N LYS A 447 -4.21 8.81 -2.84
CA LYS A 447 -4.69 10.16 -2.54
C LYS A 447 -4.48 10.46 -1.04
N PRO A 448 -3.90 11.61 -0.67
CA PRO A 448 -3.75 11.99 0.73
C PRO A 448 -5.08 11.92 1.49
N GLY A 449 -5.06 11.34 2.69
CA GLY A 449 -6.24 11.14 3.53
C GLY A 449 -7.04 9.86 3.25
N VAL A 450 -6.85 9.22 2.09
CA VAL A 450 -7.57 7.98 1.73
C VAL A 450 -6.82 6.77 2.26
N ARG A 451 -7.35 6.12 3.29
CA ARG A 451 -6.69 4.97 3.94
C ARG A 451 -7.22 3.61 3.51
N ARG A 452 -8.41 3.60 2.93
CA ARG A 452 -9.16 2.39 2.57
C ARG A 452 -10.25 2.70 1.56
N LEU A 453 -10.68 1.67 0.84
CA LEU A 453 -11.81 1.68 -0.08
C LEU A 453 -12.81 0.61 0.34
N VAL A 454 -14.09 0.95 0.40
CA VAL A 454 -15.17 -0.02 0.65
C VAL A 454 -15.58 -0.64 -0.68
N ILE A 455 -15.50 -1.96 -0.76
CA ILE A 455 -15.97 -2.71 -1.94
C ILE A 455 -17.48 -2.83 -1.84
N VAL A 456 -18.18 -2.42 -2.89
CA VAL A 456 -19.64 -2.50 -2.95
C VAL A 456 -20.15 -3.16 -4.23
N GLU A 457 -21.33 -3.76 -4.13
CA GLU A 457 -22.06 -4.22 -5.31
C GLU A 457 -22.54 -3.03 -6.15
N ALA A 458 -22.42 -3.16 -7.48
CA ALA A 458 -22.92 -2.17 -8.41
C ALA A 458 -24.46 -2.03 -8.31
N GLY A 459 -24.95 -0.79 -8.23
CA GLY A 459 -26.38 -0.50 -8.14
C GLY A 459 -26.88 -0.45 -6.70
N SER A 460 -26.87 -1.58 -5.97
CA SER A 460 -27.40 -1.66 -4.59
C SER A 460 -26.54 -0.92 -3.57
N LYS A 461 -25.23 -0.73 -3.84
CA LYS A 461 -24.23 -0.26 -2.87
C LYS A 461 -24.10 -1.15 -1.64
N ARG A 462 -24.56 -2.40 -1.70
CA ARG A 462 -24.36 -3.39 -0.63
C ARG A 462 -22.87 -3.57 -0.37
N VAL A 463 -22.44 -3.52 0.88
CA VAL A 463 -21.04 -3.71 1.27
C VAL A 463 -20.64 -5.17 1.06
N GLU A 464 -19.59 -5.39 0.28
CA GLU A 464 -19.04 -6.73 0.01
C GLU A 464 -17.65 -6.93 0.62
N GLY A 465 -16.96 -5.84 0.96
CA GLY A 465 -15.64 -5.92 1.57
C GLY A 465 -14.97 -4.57 1.78
N ILE A 466 -13.71 -4.61 2.19
CA ILE A 466 -12.87 -3.43 2.37
C ILE A 466 -11.43 -3.75 1.96
N VAL A 467 -10.82 -2.82 1.22
CA VAL A 467 -9.39 -2.88 0.84
C VAL A 467 -8.66 -1.75 1.54
N THR A 468 -7.58 -2.08 2.24
CA THR A 468 -6.73 -1.10 2.92
C THR A 468 -5.37 -0.95 2.22
N LEU A 469 -4.66 0.13 2.55
CA LEU A 469 -3.25 0.30 2.14
C LEU A 469 -2.39 -0.89 2.56
N SER A 470 -2.58 -1.42 3.79
CA SER A 470 -1.82 -2.57 4.27
C SER A 470 -2.06 -3.82 3.44
N ASP A 471 -3.28 -4.04 2.93
CA ASP A 471 -3.59 -5.22 2.12
C ASP A 471 -2.85 -5.17 0.78
N ILE A 472 -2.80 -3.99 0.15
CA ILE A 472 -2.01 -3.77 -1.07
C ILE A 472 -0.55 -4.09 -0.84
N PHE A 473 0.06 -3.53 0.20
CA PHE A 473 1.49 -3.75 0.41
C PHE A 473 1.82 -5.19 0.81
N ARG A 474 0.97 -5.88 1.58
CA ARG A 474 1.15 -7.33 1.83
C ARG A 474 1.11 -8.10 0.51
N PHE A 475 0.15 -7.80 -0.36
CA PHE A 475 0.06 -8.45 -1.66
C PHE A 475 1.27 -8.17 -2.57
N LEU A 476 1.75 -6.92 -2.62
CA LEU A 476 2.87 -6.50 -3.47
C LEU A 476 4.24 -6.95 -2.96
N LEU A 477 4.41 -7.12 -1.65
CA LEU A 477 5.69 -7.49 -1.03
C LEU A 477 5.85 -9.00 -0.80
N GLY A 478 4.77 -9.78 -0.88
CA GLY A 478 4.78 -11.22 -0.63
C GLY A 478 4.38 -11.54 0.80
#